data_AF-A0A2W4IJ68-F1
#
_entry.id   AF-A0A2W4IJ68-F1
#
_cell.length_a   1.000
_cell.length_b   1.000
_cell.length_c   1.000
_cell.angle_alpha   90.00
_cell.angle_beta   90.00
_cell.angle_gamma   90.00
#
_symmetry.space_group_name_H-M   'P 1'
#
loop_
_entity.id
_entity.type
_entity.pdbx_description
1 polymer ?
#
loop_
_entity_poly.entity_id
_entity_poly.type
_entity_poly.pdbx_seq_one_letter_code
_entity_poly.pdbx_strand_id
1 'polypeptide(L)'
;MVTIGFLNFSSQRQLAKDTVRAQDLKTISNLLDLSFGKGHDFPKPNVTTMSGGVLYQETIDGKQFETGTFGGDAIIAQFGEEASKIPLDPNDKTEYYYSLSKDKRFYILRAKLDSGGYYAIANYMTSLPSDILAKNTTTGTELPKLTPPTNGGTPGNGGGGGSSGTNPGGGGGATPGGGGANGPGEGGGGGEETPEPQDPEIPKPTNYTPEHHFTRTPLPDGTGVIITGYNGPSSVVIPEELDGKPVKKIANSVFLGKNITHLESHSVVEIGSNAFKNNNSLATVVLPKVKIIGNEAFQANGSLLKISLPRVEEIGDRAFYGNSKLATVELPRVKNIGSSAFESGNIQSLQIGSTNRAADKIGTKAFYNNKIENLEIRVKEIGDEAFYNNRLKIVSLPVTITIKRRAFVGYGYGHGNIIASLTAPLLQHVGEGAFYYNLLTIVNLPSLKTAGPYSFVCNNLTTVILPSIETIGQGAFVGSFSNPENYPTGNHYYNSNLYSTYSSSHYPNERRKNYISALTMNKEVREIGKYAFSVNDIRNIDINPIRVGEFAFYSNQNHNSSLDFKRIETIGRAAFQYNSIERIKLGNTLQSIGNGAFHNNSGIQREYNGGLNINHAFN
;
A
#
# COMPACT_ATOMS: atom_id res chain seq x y z
N MET A 1 -47.89 0.17 -28.25
CA MET A 1 -46.45 0.08 -28.60
C MET A 1 -45.65 0.20 -27.32
N VAL A 2 -44.81 -0.80 -27.02
CA VAL A 2 -43.91 -0.82 -25.86
C VAL A 2 -42.68 0.02 -26.20
N THR A 3 -42.47 1.13 -25.50
CA THR A 3 -41.29 1.99 -25.71
C THR A 3 -40.11 1.41 -24.92
N ILE A 4 -39.19 0.77 -25.63
CA ILE A 4 -37.91 0.31 -25.09
C ILE A 4 -37.03 1.56 -24.90
N GLY A 5 -36.77 1.93 -23.64
CA GLY A 5 -35.79 2.98 -23.32
C GLY A 5 -34.38 2.47 -23.60
N PHE A 6 -33.69 3.06 -24.57
CA PHE A 6 -32.27 2.80 -24.81
C PHE A 6 -31.44 3.36 -23.65
N LEU A 7 -30.83 2.47 -22.87
CA LEU A 7 -29.75 2.82 -21.93
C LEU A 7 -28.62 3.52 -22.71
N ASN A 8 -28.22 4.72 -22.27
CA ASN A 8 -27.15 5.47 -22.91
C ASN A 8 -25.79 4.90 -22.49
N PHE A 9 -25.24 3.96 -23.29
CA PHE A 9 -23.97 3.28 -23.04
C PHE A 9 -22.72 4.12 -23.34
N SER A 10 -22.87 5.39 -23.78
CA SER A 10 -21.74 6.22 -24.23
C SER A 10 -20.76 6.57 -23.11
N SER A 11 -21.23 6.97 -21.92
CA SER A 11 -20.39 7.32 -20.78
C SER A 11 -19.67 6.10 -20.18
N GLN A 12 -20.34 4.95 -20.11
CA GLN A 12 -19.72 3.70 -19.67
C GLN A 12 -18.64 3.21 -20.64
N ARG A 13 -18.86 3.39 -21.95
CA ARG A 13 -17.87 3.08 -22.98
C ARG A 13 -16.65 4.01 -22.88
N GLN A 14 -16.85 5.29 -22.59
CA GLN A 14 -15.79 6.28 -22.38
C GLN A 14 -14.91 5.92 -21.16
N LEU A 15 -15.56 5.61 -20.03
CA LEU A 15 -14.89 5.17 -18.80
C LEU A 15 -14.09 3.88 -18.96
N ALA A 16 -14.65 2.91 -19.69
CA ALA A 16 -13.96 1.67 -20.00
C ALA A 16 -12.68 1.94 -20.82
N LYS A 17 -12.76 2.83 -21.83
CA LYS A 17 -11.58 3.22 -22.62
C LYS A 17 -10.53 3.94 -21.77
N ASP A 18 -10.92 4.88 -20.92
CA ASP A 18 -9.97 5.61 -20.06
C ASP A 18 -9.29 4.70 -19.04
N THR A 19 -10.04 3.72 -18.51
CA THR A 19 -9.49 2.67 -17.64
C THR A 19 -8.49 1.79 -18.38
N VAL A 20 -8.79 1.42 -19.63
CA VAL A 20 -7.86 0.69 -20.51
C VAL A 20 -6.59 1.51 -20.74
N ARG A 21 -6.71 2.80 -21.09
CA ARG A 21 -5.54 3.68 -21.30
C ARG A 21 -4.65 3.84 -20.08
N ALA A 22 -5.25 3.91 -18.88
CA ALA A 22 -4.49 3.94 -17.64
C ALA A 22 -3.76 2.60 -17.37
N GLN A 23 -4.39 1.48 -17.71
CA GLN A 23 -3.79 0.15 -17.58
C GLN A 23 -2.68 -0.10 -18.61
N ASP A 24 -2.86 0.41 -19.83
CA ASP A 24 -1.88 0.39 -20.91
C ASP A 24 -0.61 1.14 -20.49
N LEU A 25 -0.74 2.34 -19.90
CA LEU A 25 0.39 3.09 -19.36
C LEU A 25 1.15 2.36 -18.26
N LYS A 26 0.47 1.64 -17.37
CA LYS A 26 1.13 0.80 -16.35
C LYS A 26 1.91 -0.34 -16.98
N THR A 27 1.35 -0.95 -18.03
CA THR A 27 2.00 -2.02 -18.78
C THR A 27 3.26 -1.52 -19.49
N ILE A 28 3.17 -0.35 -20.14
CA ILE A 28 4.32 0.32 -20.78
C ILE A 28 5.39 0.67 -19.75
N SER A 29 5.00 1.23 -18.61
CA SER A 29 5.90 1.56 -17.49
C SER A 29 6.70 0.32 -17.04
N ASN A 30 6.00 -0.79 -16.76
CA ASN A 30 6.65 -2.03 -16.31
C ASN A 30 7.62 -2.60 -17.37
N LEU A 31 7.29 -2.48 -18.65
CA LEU A 31 8.13 -2.95 -19.74
C LEU A 31 9.42 -2.11 -19.89
N LEU A 32 9.30 -0.78 -19.74
CA LEU A 32 10.44 0.13 -19.73
C LEU A 32 11.35 -0.15 -18.53
N ASP A 33 10.75 -0.35 -17.35
CA ASP A 33 11.48 -0.70 -16.12
C ASP A 33 12.23 -2.02 -16.25
N LEU A 34 11.59 -3.04 -16.83
CA LEU A 34 12.22 -4.33 -17.13
C LEU A 34 13.38 -4.18 -18.12
N SER A 35 13.25 -3.27 -19.07
CA SER A 35 14.28 -3.01 -20.08
C SER A 35 15.51 -2.30 -19.49
N PHE A 36 15.35 -1.42 -18.49
CA PHE A 36 16.50 -0.87 -17.73
C PHE A 36 17.29 -1.97 -17.04
N GLY A 37 16.60 -2.96 -16.47
CA GLY A 37 17.24 -4.11 -15.82
C GLY A 37 18.12 -4.95 -16.76
N LYS A 38 17.93 -4.82 -18.09
CA LYS A 38 18.71 -5.50 -19.13
C LYS A 38 19.74 -4.60 -19.84
N GLY A 39 19.88 -3.33 -19.41
CA GLY A 39 20.85 -2.40 -19.97
C GLY A 39 20.47 -1.81 -21.34
N HIS A 40 19.19 -1.84 -21.71
CA HIS A 40 18.72 -1.20 -22.94
C HIS A 40 18.60 0.32 -22.76
N ASP A 41 19.07 1.08 -23.76
CA ASP A 41 18.80 2.51 -23.87
C ASP A 41 17.30 2.75 -24.10
N PHE A 42 16.78 3.86 -23.54
CA PHE A 42 15.44 4.33 -23.88
C PHE A 42 15.23 4.49 -25.40
N PRO A 43 13.99 4.29 -25.89
CA PRO A 43 13.66 4.60 -27.27
C PRO A 43 13.81 6.11 -27.49
N LYS A 44 14.32 6.48 -28.67
CA LYS A 44 14.36 7.89 -29.07
C LYS A 44 12.94 8.36 -29.43
N PRO A 45 12.51 9.55 -28.98
CA PRO A 45 11.25 10.17 -29.37
C PRO A 45 10.99 10.04 -30.87
N ASN A 46 9.89 9.39 -31.26
CA ASN A 46 9.49 9.39 -32.67
C ASN A 46 8.81 10.73 -32.96
N VAL A 47 9.54 11.63 -33.62
CA VAL A 47 9.11 13.01 -33.86
C VAL A 47 8.36 13.17 -35.18
N THR A 48 8.33 12.14 -36.05
CA THR A 48 7.82 12.25 -37.43
C THR A 48 6.29 12.19 -37.57
N THR A 49 5.55 11.77 -36.53
CA THR A 49 4.08 11.71 -36.54
C THR A 49 3.40 12.97 -36.00
N MET A 50 4.16 13.89 -35.40
CA MET A 50 3.64 15.20 -35.02
C MET A 50 3.70 16.13 -36.24
N SER A 51 2.54 16.47 -36.79
CA SER A 51 2.37 17.50 -37.82
C SER A 51 2.84 18.86 -37.28
N GLY A 52 4.15 19.12 -37.33
CA GLY A 52 4.73 20.38 -36.88
C GLY A 52 6.16 20.34 -36.32
N GLY A 53 6.85 19.20 -36.25
CA GLY A 53 8.33 19.19 -36.12
C GLY A 53 8.96 19.97 -34.95
N VAL A 54 8.29 20.13 -33.80
CA VAL A 54 8.92 20.75 -32.62
C VAL A 54 9.05 19.73 -31.49
N LEU A 55 10.30 19.51 -31.07
CA LEU A 55 10.64 18.91 -29.78
C LEU A 55 10.13 19.84 -28.68
N TYR A 56 9.12 19.42 -27.92
CA TYR A 56 8.84 20.09 -26.65
C TYR A 56 9.92 19.68 -25.65
N GLN A 57 10.88 20.58 -25.43
CA GLN A 57 11.78 20.52 -24.29
C GLN A 57 11.06 21.10 -23.08
N GLU A 58 10.87 20.29 -22.05
CA GLU A 58 10.30 20.73 -20.79
C GLU A 58 11.31 20.61 -19.66
N THR A 59 11.39 21.66 -18.84
CA THR A 59 12.21 21.64 -17.62
C THR A 59 11.32 21.25 -16.46
N ILE A 60 11.59 20.10 -15.86
CA ILE A 60 10.86 19.58 -14.70
C ILE A 60 11.89 19.31 -13.61
N ASP A 61 11.73 19.94 -12.44
CA ASP A 61 12.65 19.76 -11.31
C ASP A 61 14.13 20.01 -11.71
N GLY A 62 14.36 21.09 -12.47
CA GLY A 62 15.68 21.48 -12.98
C GLY A 62 16.28 20.56 -14.05
N LYS A 63 15.55 19.56 -14.54
CA LYS A 63 16.00 18.59 -15.57
C LYS A 63 15.29 18.83 -16.89
N GLN A 64 16.04 18.74 -17.98
CA GLN A 64 15.51 18.87 -19.34
C GLN A 64 15.00 17.50 -19.84
N PHE A 65 13.77 17.48 -20.32
CA PHE A 65 13.12 16.32 -20.91
C PHE A 65 12.82 16.55 -22.39
N GLU A 66 12.99 15.50 -23.19
CA GLU A 66 12.61 15.43 -24.61
C GLU A 66 11.33 14.59 -24.75
N THR A 67 10.31 15.13 -25.40
CA THR A 67 8.98 14.49 -25.51
C THR A 67 8.70 13.93 -26.90
N GLY A 68 8.02 12.77 -26.99
CA GLY A 68 7.55 12.14 -28.22
C GLY A 68 6.32 11.24 -28.02
N THR A 69 5.89 10.53 -29.07
CA THR A 69 4.74 9.60 -29.05
C THR A 69 5.18 8.14 -29.14
N PHE A 70 4.35 7.24 -28.61
CA PHE A 70 4.50 5.79 -28.80
C PHE A 70 3.84 5.39 -30.13
N GLY A 71 4.62 5.31 -31.22
CA GLY A 71 4.10 4.85 -32.50
C GLY A 71 5.18 4.53 -33.55
N GLY A 72 4.98 3.44 -34.30
CA GLY A 72 5.78 3.05 -35.47
C GLY A 72 6.92 2.05 -35.22
N ASP A 73 7.58 1.61 -36.30
CA ASP A 73 8.60 0.55 -36.36
C ASP A 73 9.82 0.77 -35.43
N ALA A 74 9.99 1.99 -34.90
CA ALA A 74 11.10 2.38 -34.01
C ALA A 74 11.09 1.66 -32.65
N ILE A 75 9.91 1.38 -32.07
CA ILE A 75 9.82 0.65 -30.78
C ILE A 75 10.08 -0.85 -30.97
N ILE A 76 9.61 -1.42 -32.08
CA ILE A 76 9.84 -2.82 -32.44
C ILE A 76 11.33 -3.06 -32.72
N ALA A 77 11.99 -2.13 -33.41
CA ALA A 77 13.41 -2.20 -33.72
C ALA A 77 14.33 -2.22 -32.49
N GLN A 78 13.90 -1.64 -31.36
CA GLN A 78 14.73 -1.48 -30.15
C GLN A 78 14.39 -2.47 -29.02
N PHE A 79 13.15 -2.99 -28.96
CA PHE A 79 12.70 -3.90 -27.89
C PHE A 79 12.36 -5.35 -28.35
N GLY A 80 12.51 -5.67 -29.64
CA GLY A 80 12.30 -7.03 -30.16
C GLY A 80 10.85 -7.53 -30.05
N GLU A 81 10.62 -8.85 -30.06
CA GLU A 81 9.27 -9.45 -29.99
C GLU A 81 8.44 -9.00 -28.79
N GLU A 82 9.07 -8.56 -27.69
CA GLU A 82 8.39 -8.05 -26.49
C GLU A 82 7.63 -6.73 -26.75
N ALA A 83 8.04 -5.95 -27.77
CA ALA A 83 7.34 -4.74 -28.20
C ALA A 83 5.95 -5.01 -28.78
N SER A 84 5.71 -6.22 -29.31
CA SER A 84 4.39 -6.63 -29.84
C SER A 84 3.30 -6.72 -28.77
N LYS A 85 3.71 -6.75 -27.49
CA LYS A 85 2.83 -6.79 -26.31
C LYS A 85 2.49 -5.39 -25.78
N ILE A 86 3.06 -4.33 -26.35
CA ILE A 86 2.70 -2.96 -26.00
C ILE A 86 1.32 -2.69 -26.60
N PRO A 87 0.29 -2.38 -25.79
CA PRO A 87 -1.00 -1.98 -26.33
C PRO A 87 -0.83 -0.64 -27.07
N LEU A 88 -0.98 -0.69 -28.40
CA LEU A 88 -1.06 0.48 -29.26
C LEU A 88 -2.52 0.62 -29.70
N ASP A 89 -3.09 1.82 -29.61
CA ASP A 89 -4.42 2.08 -30.16
C ASP A 89 -4.43 1.71 -31.67
N PRO A 90 -5.37 0.86 -32.13
CA PRO A 90 -5.39 0.38 -33.52
C PRO A 90 -5.53 1.48 -34.59
N ASN A 91 -5.98 2.69 -34.23
CA ASN A 91 -6.44 3.67 -35.23
C ASN A 91 -5.40 4.72 -35.67
N ASP A 92 -4.68 5.41 -34.78
CA ASP A 92 -3.80 6.51 -35.22
C ASP A 92 -2.40 6.59 -34.58
N LYS A 93 -2.09 5.76 -33.57
CA LYS A 93 -0.78 5.70 -32.91
C LYS A 93 -0.34 7.03 -32.23
N THR A 94 -1.26 7.92 -31.85
CA THR A 94 -0.94 9.24 -31.26
C THR A 94 -1.38 9.46 -29.81
N GLU A 95 -2.05 8.49 -29.18
CA GLU A 95 -2.72 8.71 -27.88
C GLU A 95 -1.83 8.49 -26.64
N TYR A 96 -0.61 7.98 -26.82
CA TYR A 96 0.39 7.77 -25.76
C TYR A 96 1.66 8.57 -26.03
N TYR A 97 2.16 9.24 -24.99
CA TYR A 97 3.31 10.12 -25.04
C TYR A 97 4.34 9.70 -24.00
N TYR A 98 5.61 9.95 -24.29
CA TYR A 98 6.67 9.89 -23.28
C TYR A 98 7.55 11.12 -23.33
N SER A 99 8.06 11.50 -22.17
CA SER A 99 9.08 12.53 -21.99
C SER A 99 10.27 11.88 -21.29
N LEU A 100 11.46 12.06 -21.84
CA LEU A 100 12.68 11.39 -21.42
C LEU A 100 13.74 12.40 -21.01
N SER A 101 14.37 12.21 -19.85
CA SER A 101 15.48 13.07 -19.44
C SER A 101 16.69 12.91 -20.36
N LYS A 102 17.50 13.96 -20.52
CA LYS A 102 18.71 13.94 -21.37
C LYS A 102 19.70 12.83 -21.02
N ASP A 103 19.78 12.44 -19.74
CA ASP A 103 20.63 11.35 -19.26
C ASP A 103 19.99 9.96 -19.41
N LYS A 104 18.77 9.89 -19.99
CA LYS A 104 17.98 8.68 -20.21
C LYS A 104 17.80 7.82 -18.95
N ARG A 105 17.67 8.44 -17.78
CA ARG A 105 17.37 7.74 -16.51
C ARG A 105 15.93 7.93 -16.05
N PHE A 106 15.26 8.97 -16.54
CA PHE A 106 13.96 9.39 -16.04
C PHE A 106 12.95 9.53 -17.18
N TYR A 107 11.73 9.10 -16.93
CA TYR A 107 10.63 9.22 -17.86
C TYR A 107 9.34 9.68 -17.22
N ILE A 108 8.50 10.27 -18.07
CA ILE A 108 7.09 10.55 -17.81
C ILE A 108 6.31 9.97 -18.98
N LEU A 109 5.37 9.09 -18.73
CA LEU A 109 4.44 8.55 -19.71
C LEU A 109 3.08 9.22 -19.54
N ARG A 110 2.40 9.54 -20.64
CA ARG A 110 1.08 10.19 -20.63
C ARG A 110 0.14 9.50 -21.63
N ALA A 111 -1.14 9.39 -21.28
CA ALA A 111 -2.21 8.93 -22.17
C ALA A 111 -3.33 9.96 -22.16
N LYS A 112 -3.80 10.36 -23.33
CA LYS A 112 -4.94 11.27 -23.44
C LYS A 112 -6.23 10.52 -23.17
N LEU A 113 -7.10 11.09 -22.34
CA LEU A 113 -8.36 10.46 -21.95
C LEU A 113 -9.51 10.94 -22.85
N ASP A 114 -10.46 10.06 -23.16
CA ASP A 114 -11.69 10.41 -23.90
C ASP A 114 -12.57 11.30 -23.03
N SER A 115 -12.50 11.17 -21.70
CA SER A 115 -13.11 12.09 -20.72
C SER A 115 -12.52 13.50 -20.72
N GLY A 116 -11.38 13.71 -21.39
CA GLY A 116 -10.62 14.95 -21.38
C GLY A 116 -9.43 14.92 -20.42
N GLY A 117 -8.36 15.63 -20.78
CA GLY A 117 -7.11 15.66 -20.01
C GLY A 117 -6.19 14.46 -20.27
N TYR A 118 -5.26 14.22 -19.35
CA TYR A 118 -4.25 13.16 -19.47
C TYR A 118 -4.11 12.36 -18.16
N TYR A 119 -3.88 11.06 -18.29
CA TYR A 119 -3.35 10.20 -17.22
C TYR A 119 -1.83 10.07 -17.39
N ALA A 120 -1.06 10.13 -16.30
CA ALA A 120 0.40 10.10 -16.38
C ALA A 120 1.06 9.22 -15.30
N ILE A 121 2.20 8.62 -15.64
CA ILE A 121 3.06 7.81 -14.76
C ILE A 121 4.51 8.26 -14.96
N ALA A 122 5.31 8.34 -13.90
CA ALA A 122 6.73 8.68 -14.00
C ALA A 122 7.59 7.80 -13.07
N ASN A 123 8.84 7.55 -13.45
CA ASN A 123 9.78 6.78 -12.62
C ASN A 123 10.72 7.65 -11.75
N TYR A 124 10.52 8.98 -11.76
CA TYR A 124 11.43 9.93 -11.13
C TYR A 124 10.83 10.74 -9.97
N MET A 125 9.53 10.62 -9.64
CA MET A 125 8.93 11.32 -8.49
C MET A 125 7.72 10.56 -7.90
N THR A 126 7.49 10.71 -6.59
CA THR A 126 6.32 10.14 -5.89
C THR A 126 4.99 10.90 -6.16
N SER A 127 5.06 12.08 -6.78
CA SER A 127 3.91 12.88 -7.23
C SER A 127 4.35 13.88 -8.31
N LEU A 128 3.58 14.05 -9.39
CA LEU A 128 3.87 15.01 -10.45
C LEU A 128 3.51 16.45 -10.02
N PRO A 129 4.36 17.45 -10.30
CA PRO A 129 4.05 18.87 -10.06
C PRO A 129 2.69 19.33 -10.61
N SER A 130 2.02 20.20 -9.87
CA SER A 130 0.65 20.66 -10.16
C SER A 130 0.54 21.48 -11.44
N ASP A 131 1.61 22.09 -11.93
CA ASP A 131 1.73 22.78 -13.21
C ASP A 131 1.81 21.81 -14.41
N ILE A 132 2.36 20.60 -14.22
CA ILE A 132 2.26 19.49 -15.20
C ILE A 132 0.83 18.96 -15.27
N LEU A 133 0.14 18.92 -14.13
CA LEU A 133 -1.27 18.51 -14.04
C LEU A 133 -2.20 19.63 -14.56
N ALA A 134 -1.89 20.91 -14.31
CA ALA A 134 -2.74 22.07 -14.60
C ALA A 134 -2.60 22.62 -16.03
N LYS A 135 -1.45 22.45 -16.70
CA LYS A 135 -1.36 22.66 -18.16
C LYS A 135 -2.27 21.72 -18.96
N ASN A 136 -2.94 20.77 -18.29
CA ASN A 136 -3.72 19.68 -18.85
C ASN A 136 -5.16 19.59 -18.32
N THR A 137 -5.70 20.65 -17.71
CA THR A 137 -7.09 20.66 -17.23
C THR A 137 -7.82 21.93 -17.66
N THR A 138 -8.73 21.81 -18.62
CA THR A 138 -9.98 22.59 -18.60
C THR A 138 -11.10 21.64 -18.21
N THR A 139 -11.48 21.72 -16.93
CA THR A 139 -12.73 21.26 -16.28
C THR A 139 -13.13 19.78 -16.39
N GLY A 140 -13.06 19.06 -15.25
CA GLY A 140 -13.93 17.91 -14.89
C GLY A 140 -13.22 16.57 -14.65
N THR A 141 -12.74 16.29 -13.42
CA THR A 141 -13.33 15.37 -12.40
C THR A 141 -12.97 13.88 -12.52
N GLU A 142 -12.69 13.27 -11.36
CA GLU A 142 -12.41 11.85 -11.11
C GLU A 142 -13.24 10.87 -11.94
N LEU A 143 -12.63 9.73 -12.32
CA LEU A 143 -13.31 8.55 -12.87
C LEU A 143 -14.51 8.17 -11.97
N PRO A 144 -15.79 8.22 -12.43
CA PRO A 144 -16.94 7.86 -11.61
C PRO A 144 -16.91 6.40 -11.15
N LYS A 145 -17.26 6.22 -9.87
CA LYS A 145 -17.45 4.94 -9.19
C LYS A 145 -18.64 4.18 -9.79
N LEU A 146 -18.49 2.87 -10.01
CA LEU A 146 -19.58 1.94 -10.28
C LEU A 146 -20.54 1.88 -9.08
N THR A 147 -21.81 2.25 -9.26
CA THR A 147 -22.90 1.98 -8.30
C THR A 147 -23.66 0.71 -8.68
N PRO A 148 -24.14 -0.12 -7.72
CA PRO A 148 -25.00 -1.26 -8.01
C PRO A 148 -26.42 -0.80 -8.44
N PRO A 149 -27.20 -1.64 -9.14
CA PRO A 149 -28.53 -1.26 -9.62
C PRO A 149 -29.53 -1.15 -8.45
N THR A 150 -30.24 -0.03 -8.38
CA THR A 150 -31.41 0.14 -7.51
C THR A 150 -32.69 -0.11 -8.29
N ASN A 151 -33.54 -1.01 -7.77
CA ASN A 151 -34.93 -1.24 -8.18
C ASN A 151 -35.84 -0.05 -7.81
N GLY A 152 -36.86 0.22 -8.65
CA GLY A 152 -38.11 0.87 -8.25
C GLY A 152 -38.56 2.06 -9.11
N GLY A 153 -39.74 1.94 -9.76
CA GLY A 153 -40.46 2.98 -10.53
C GLY A 153 -40.89 4.19 -9.68
N THR A 154 -41.51 5.26 -10.21
CA THR A 154 -42.57 5.42 -11.23
C THR A 154 -42.50 6.83 -11.88
N PRO A 155 -43.21 7.08 -13.01
CA PRO A 155 -43.03 8.29 -13.82
C PRO A 155 -44.05 9.41 -13.52
N GLY A 156 -43.57 10.66 -13.54
CA GLY A 156 -44.37 11.88 -13.42
C GLY A 156 -43.95 12.96 -14.43
N ASN A 157 -44.66 12.96 -15.56
CA ASN A 157 -45.14 14.09 -16.37
C ASN A 157 -44.26 15.33 -16.70
N GLY A 158 -43.97 15.49 -18.01
CA GLY A 158 -44.43 16.65 -18.80
C GLY A 158 -43.48 17.85 -19.01
N GLY A 159 -43.24 18.22 -20.29
CA GLY A 159 -43.04 19.63 -20.66
C GLY A 159 -41.94 20.02 -21.65
N GLY A 160 -42.07 19.55 -22.90
CA GLY A 160 -41.81 20.23 -24.20
C GLY A 160 -40.92 21.48 -24.38
N GLY A 161 -40.12 21.41 -25.46
CA GLY A 161 -39.79 22.50 -26.41
C GLY A 161 -38.60 23.38 -26.03
N GLY A 162 -37.67 23.78 -26.90
CA GLY A 162 -37.54 23.69 -28.35
C GLY A 162 -36.68 24.86 -28.83
N SER A 163 -35.73 24.58 -29.72
CA SER A 163 -35.22 25.45 -30.79
C SER A 163 -34.40 26.73 -30.47
N SER A 164 -33.12 26.66 -30.86
CA SER A 164 -32.35 27.50 -31.81
C SER A 164 -32.52 29.03 -31.86
N GLY A 165 -31.38 29.73 -32.02
CA GLY A 165 -31.36 31.15 -32.43
C GLY A 165 -30.01 31.84 -32.25
N THR A 166 -29.28 31.93 -33.35
CA THR A 166 -28.03 32.66 -33.68
C THR A 166 -27.87 34.12 -33.19
N ASN A 167 -26.65 34.45 -32.68
CA ASN A 167 -25.65 35.53 -33.01
C ASN A 167 -26.10 36.98 -33.39
N PRO A 168 -25.21 38.00 -33.50
CA PRO A 168 -24.00 38.41 -32.75
C PRO A 168 -24.03 39.92 -32.32
N GLY A 169 -22.99 40.40 -31.62
CA GLY A 169 -22.47 41.76 -31.88
C GLY A 169 -21.90 42.55 -30.69
N GLY A 170 -20.63 42.97 -30.81
CA GLY A 170 -20.23 44.34 -30.46
C GLY A 170 -19.26 44.55 -29.29
N GLY A 171 -17.95 44.60 -29.60
CA GLY A 171 -17.20 45.87 -29.61
C GLY A 171 -16.43 46.33 -28.35
N GLY A 172 -15.11 46.51 -28.56
CA GLY A 172 -14.24 47.51 -27.90
C GLY A 172 -13.59 47.07 -26.58
N GLY A 173 -12.30 47.27 -26.31
CA GLY A 173 -11.25 48.04 -26.95
C GLY A 173 -10.24 48.51 -25.87
N ALA A 174 -8.97 48.62 -26.25
CA ALA A 174 -7.85 49.33 -25.58
C ALA A 174 -7.06 48.65 -24.44
N THR A 175 -5.83 48.25 -24.81
CA THR A 175 -4.58 48.18 -24.03
C THR A 175 -3.86 49.57 -24.08
N PRO A 176 -2.60 49.74 -23.64
CA PRO A 176 -1.95 49.47 -22.34
C PRO A 176 -1.08 50.66 -21.84
N GLY A 177 -0.50 50.54 -20.65
CA GLY A 177 0.67 51.33 -20.21
C GLY A 177 1.04 50.93 -18.78
N GLY A 178 2.29 50.76 -18.36
CA GLY A 178 3.58 50.98 -18.97
C GLY A 178 4.57 51.31 -17.84
N GLY A 179 5.69 50.59 -17.78
CA GLY A 179 6.97 51.09 -17.23
C GLY A 179 7.26 50.89 -15.74
N GLY A 180 8.47 50.39 -15.46
CA GLY A 180 9.17 50.65 -14.19
C GLY A 180 10.07 49.52 -13.69
N ALA A 181 11.30 49.43 -14.20
CA ALA A 181 12.37 48.59 -13.66
C ALA A 181 13.24 49.38 -12.65
N ASN A 182 13.69 48.74 -11.56
CA ASN A 182 15.10 48.64 -11.11
C ASN A 182 15.25 48.34 -9.61
N GLY A 183 16.18 47.41 -9.29
CA GLY A 183 16.99 47.46 -8.07
C GLY A 183 16.90 46.23 -7.14
N PRO A 184 17.98 45.43 -6.99
CA PRO A 184 18.01 44.26 -6.10
C PRO A 184 18.43 44.64 -4.68
N GLY A 185 17.82 43.99 -3.68
CA GLY A 185 18.20 44.11 -2.27
C GLY A 185 18.28 42.72 -1.65
N GLU A 186 19.49 42.34 -1.24
CA GLU A 186 19.80 41.14 -0.46
C GLU A 186 19.09 41.17 0.90
N GLY A 187 18.63 40.01 1.39
CA GLY A 187 18.14 39.90 2.76
C GLY A 187 17.57 38.54 3.13
N GLY A 188 18.39 37.74 3.83
CA GLY A 188 17.95 36.90 4.95
C GLY A 188 17.18 35.63 4.64
N GLY A 189 17.87 34.49 4.71
CA GLY A 189 17.24 33.19 4.85
C GLY A 189 16.48 33.07 6.17
N GLY A 190 15.16 33.01 6.08
CA GLY A 190 14.28 32.45 7.10
C GLY A 190 13.51 31.31 6.45
N GLY A 191 13.58 30.12 7.03
CA GLY A 191 12.74 29.00 6.59
C GLY A 191 11.28 29.36 6.81
N GLU A 192 10.58 29.71 5.73
CA GLU A 192 9.12 29.73 5.72
C GLU A 192 8.64 28.27 5.77
N GLU A 193 8.33 27.79 6.98
CA GLU A 193 7.32 26.75 7.12
C GLU A 193 6.06 27.29 6.46
N THR A 194 5.73 26.76 5.28
CA THR A 194 4.46 27.02 4.62
C THR A 194 3.34 26.77 5.63
N PRO A 195 2.44 27.75 5.87
CA PRO A 195 1.35 27.57 6.81
C PRO A 195 0.56 26.32 6.43
N GLU A 196 0.28 25.46 7.42
CA GLU A 196 -0.62 24.32 7.22
C GLU A 196 -1.89 24.81 6.52
N PRO A 197 -2.36 24.14 5.45
CA PRO A 197 -3.59 24.52 4.78
C PRO A 197 -4.72 24.60 5.81
N GLN A 198 -5.39 25.75 5.85
CA GLN A 198 -6.53 25.95 6.75
C GLN A 198 -7.62 24.96 6.34
N ASP A 199 -7.99 24.06 7.26
CA ASP A 199 -9.07 23.10 7.03
C ASP A 199 -10.36 23.85 6.69
N PRO A 200 -11.16 23.39 5.71
CA PRO A 200 -12.45 24.00 5.41
C PRO A 200 -13.31 24.07 6.68
N GLU A 201 -13.81 25.26 7.00
CA GLU A 201 -14.53 25.52 8.24
C GLU A 201 -15.91 24.85 8.19
N ILE A 202 -16.13 23.81 9.01
CA ILE A 202 -17.43 23.15 9.14
C ILE A 202 -18.39 24.15 9.83
N PRO A 203 -19.59 24.42 9.27
CA PRO A 203 -20.54 25.34 9.88
C PRO A 203 -20.89 24.92 11.30
N LYS A 204 -20.85 25.89 12.24
CA LYS A 204 -21.22 25.64 13.63
C LYS A 204 -22.70 25.27 13.75
N PRO A 205 -23.08 24.36 14.67
CA PRO A 205 -24.47 24.01 14.91
C PRO A 205 -25.23 25.19 15.53
N THR A 206 -26.52 25.28 15.21
CA THR A 206 -27.43 26.30 15.74
C THR A 206 -28.33 25.80 16.86
N ASN A 207 -28.42 24.48 17.07
CA ASN A 207 -29.30 23.87 18.07
C ASN A 207 -28.50 22.98 19.04
N TYR A 208 -28.05 23.57 20.14
CA TYR A 208 -27.27 22.89 21.16
C TYR A 208 -28.16 22.13 22.16
N THR A 209 -27.64 21.04 22.72
CA THR A 209 -28.25 20.40 23.88
C THR A 209 -28.20 21.38 25.07
N PRO A 210 -29.32 21.61 25.79
CA PRO A 210 -29.34 22.53 26.92
C PRO A 210 -28.29 22.24 28.00
N GLU A 211 -27.65 23.29 28.51
CA GLU A 211 -26.51 23.18 29.44
C GLU A 211 -26.81 22.37 30.71
N HIS A 212 -28.06 22.42 31.21
CA HIS A 212 -28.47 21.73 32.43
C HIS A 212 -28.35 20.20 32.34
N HIS A 213 -28.19 19.64 31.13
CA HIS A 213 -27.95 18.21 30.94
C HIS A 213 -26.50 17.78 31.20
N PHE A 214 -25.57 18.73 31.30
CA PHE A 214 -24.14 18.46 31.45
C PHE A 214 -23.68 18.74 32.88
N THR A 215 -23.14 17.71 33.53
CA THR A 215 -22.29 17.90 34.72
C THR A 215 -20.87 18.20 34.24
N ARG A 216 -20.23 19.20 34.85
CA ARG A 216 -18.93 19.70 34.41
C ARG A 216 -18.06 20.12 35.58
N THR A 217 -16.75 20.12 35.34
CA THR A 217 -15.72 20.62 36.26
C THR A 217 -14.73 21.47 35.47
N PRO A 218 -14.11 22.50 36.07
CA PRO A 218 -13.07 23.28 35.41
C PRO A 218 -11.84 22.41 35.12
N LEU A 219 -11.14 22.68 34.02
CA LEU A 219 -9.80 22.15 33.80
C LEU A 219 -8.84 22.69 34.89
N PRO A 220 -7.83 21.91 35.33
CA PRO A 220 -6.86 22.36 36.34
C PRO A 220 -6.12 23.65 35.99
N ASP A 221 -5.89 23.89 34.70
CA ASP A 221 -5.22 25.09 34.17
C ASP A 221 -6.17 26.28 33.95
N GLY A 222 -7.47 26.11 34.23
CA GLY A 222 -8.50 27.13 34.05
C GLY A 222 -8.89 27.42 32.60
N THR A 223 -8.31 26.72 31.60
CA THR A 223 -8.45 27.04 30.17
C THR A 223 -9.77 26.57 29.54
N GLY A 224 -10.63 25.91 30.31
CA GLY A 224 -11.93 25.41 29.85
C GLY A 224 -12.57 24.47 30.85
N VAL A 225 -13.53 23.68 30.36
CA VAL A 225 -14.29 22.72 31.18
C VAL A 225 -14.18 21.29 30.66
N ILE A 226 -14.33 20.36 31.60
CA ILE A 226 -14.44 18.93 31.40
C ILE A 226 -15.89 18.53 31.67
N ILE A 227 -16.55 17.90 30.70
CA ILE A 227 -17.85 17.25 30.92
C ILE A 227 -17.60 15.96 31.71
N THR A 228 -18.23 15.82 32.87
CA THR A 228 -18.06 14.68 33.79
C THR A 228 -19.34 13.85 33.97
N GLY A 229 -20.47 14.31 33.42
CA GLY A 229 -21.73 13.56 33.46
C GLY A 229 -22.75 14.08 32.46
N TYR A 230 -23.68 13.21 32.06
CA TYR A 230 -24.74 13.52 31.12
C TYR A 230 -26.07 12.82 31.47
N ASN A 231 -27.17 13.57 31.46
CA ASN A 231 -28.53 13.08 31.73
C ASN A 231 -29.58 13.56 30.71
N GLY A 232 -29.14 14.01 29.52
CA GLY A 232 -30.00 14.57 28.49
C GLY A 232 -30.49 13.60 27.42
N PRO A 233 -31.03 14.12 26.30
CA PRO A 233 -31.54 13.31 25.19
C PRO A 233 -30.46 12.50 24.46
N SER A 234 -30.87 11.56 23.61
CA SER A 234 -29.95 10.70 22.84
C SER A 234 -29.22 11.42 21.71
N SER A 235 -29.76 12.53 21.19
CA SER A 235 -29.04 13.40 20.24
C SER A 235 -28.28 14.47 21.01
N VAL A 236 -26.95 14.45 20.92
CA VAL A 236 -26.06 15.31 21.72
C VAL A 236 -25.33 16.28 20.80
N VAL A 237 -25.61 17.56 20.96
CA VAL A 237 -24.88 18.66 20.33
C VAL A 237 -24.25 19.47 21.46
N ILE A 238 -22.95 19.28 21.67
CA ILE A 238 -22.24 19.87 22.81
C ILE A 238 -22.04 21.38 22.57
N PRO A 239 -22.51 22.25 23.50
CA PRO A 239 -22.23 23.69 23.47
C PRO A 239 -20.73 23.99 23.31
N GLU A 240 -20.40 25.10 22.63
CA GLU A 240 -19.00 25.54 22.56
C GLU A 240 -18.46 25.92 23.95
N GLU A 241 -19.34 26.43 24.81
CA GLU A 241 -19.07 26.86 26.17
C GLU A 241 -20.10 26.30 27.14
N LEU A 242 -19.69 26.03 28.39
CA LEU A 242 -20.60 25.82 29.52
C LEU A 242 -20.17 26.79 30.62
N ASP A 243 -21.13 27.49 31.22
CA ASP A 243 -20.86 28.54 32.22
C ASP A 243 -19.86 29.62 31.71
N GLY A 244 -19.94 29.96 30.41
CA GLY A 244 -19.05 30.94 29.76
C GLY A 244 -17.59 30.49 29.60
N LYS A 245 -17.31 29.19 29.72
CA LYS A 245 -15.98 28.61 29.52
C LYS A 245 -15.98 27.55 28.42
N PRO A 246 -14.94 27.50 27.57
CA PRO A 246 -14.91 26.58 26.43
C PRO A 246 -14.90 25.13 26.87
N VAL A 247 -15.72 24.29 26.22
CA VAL A 247 -15.73 22.84 26.45
C VAL A 247 -14.55 22.21 25.75
N LYS A 248 -13.63 21.60 26.51
CA LYS A 248 -12.38 21.04 25.97
C LYS A 248 -12.33 19.53 26.03
N LYS A 249 -12.91 18.92 27.07
CA LYS A 249 -12.73 17.49 27.34
C LYS A 249 -14.02 16.82 27.73
N ILE A 250 -14.17 15.56 27.31
CA ILE A 250 -15.18 14.64 27.82
C ILE A 250 -14.46 13.64 28.72
N ALA A 251 -14.87 13.52 29.98
CA ALA A 251 -14.27 12.59 30.93
C ALA A 251 -14.59 11.12 30.59
N ASN A 252 -14.02 10.21 31.36
CA ASN A 252 -14.23 8.78 31.18
C ASN A 252 -15.70 8.41 31.41
N SER A 253 -16.21 7.47 30.59
CA SER A 253 -17.52 6.83 30.76
C SER A 253 -18.76 7.75 30.79
N VAL A 254 -18.64 9.04 30.44
CA VAL A 254 -19.73 10.03 30.55
C VAL A 254 -21.01 9.60 29.82
N PHE A 255 -20.87 9.04 28.63
CA PHE A 255 -21.96 8.57 27.77
C PHE A 255 -22.00 7.04 27.61
N LEU A 256 -21.39 6.29 28.54
CA LEU A 256 -21.39 4.83 28.51
C LEU A 256 -22.83 4.28 28.52
N GLY A 257 -23.23 3.55 27.48
CA GLY A 257 -24.53 2.89 27.39
C GLY A 257 -25.73 3.84 27.47
N LYS A 258 -25.58 5.12 27.10
CA LYS A 258 -26.65 6.14 27.19
C LYS A 258 -27.62 6.13 26.00
N ASN A 259 -27.49 5.17 25.08
CA ASN A 259 -28.26 5.10 23.83
C ASN A 259 -28.14 6.37 22.97
N ILE A 260 -26.94 6.97 22.92
CA ILE A 260 -26.66 8.12 22.07
C ILE A 260 -26.88 7.74 20.60
N THR A 261 -27.52 8.62 19.83
CA THR A 261 -27.83 8.44 18.41
C THR A 261 -27.00 9.36 17.51
N HIS A 262 -26.72 10.57 17.98
CA HIS A 262 -25.94 11.60 17.29
C HIS A 262 -25.01 12.29 18.29
N LEU A 263 -23.77 12.54 17.87
CA LEU A 263 -22.79 13.32 18.61
C LEU A 263 -22.19 14.39 17.71
N GLU A 264 -22.22 15.65 18.17
CA GLU A 264 -21.56 16.76 17.50
C GLU A 264 -20.90 17.70 18.50
N SER A 265 -19.65 18.07 18.24
CA SER A 265 -18.93 19.09 19.01
C SER A 265 -17.86 19.79 18.19
N HIS A 266 -17.83 21.12 18.24
CA HIS A 266 -16.86 21.98 17.56
C HIS A 266 -15.80 22.58 18.50
N SER A 267 -15.78 22.18 19.76
CA SER A 267 -14.91 22.71 20.83
C SER A 267 -14.06 21.63 21.51
N VAL A 268 -14.57 20.40 21.62
CA VAL A 268 -13.89 19.29 22.30
C VAL A 268 -12.60 18.89 21.57
N VAL A 269 -11.52 18.77 22.35
CA VAL A 269 -10.18 18.38 21.88
C VAL A 269 -9.75 17.01 22.39
N GLU A 270 -10.33 16.52 23.49
CA GLU A 270 -10.00 15.22 24.09
C GLU A 270 -11.24 14.45 24.53
N ILE A 271 -11.26 13.15 24.22
CA ILE A 271 -12.30 12.20 24.65
C ILE A 271 -11.71 11.16 25.56
N GLY A 272 -12.26 11.04 26.77
CA GLY A 272 -11.83 10.08 27.79
C GLY A 272 -12.15 8.63 27.44
N SER A 273 -11.57 7.73 28.23
CA SER A 273 -11.75 6.29 28.04
C SER A 273 -13.20 5.87 28.27
N ASN A 274 -13.71 4.92 27.48
CA ASN A 274 -15.09 4.41 27.51
C ASN A 274 -16.18 5.49 27.32
N ALA A 275 -15.84 6.73 26.95
CA ALA A 275 -16.77 7.86 27.01
C ALA A 275 -18.10 7.61 26.26
N PHE A 276 -18.05 6.95 25.11
CA PHE A 276 -19.19 6.61 24.24
C PHE A 276 -19.31 5.10 23.98
N LYS A 277 -18.80 4.26 24.87
CA LYS A 277 -18.88 2.80 24.72
C LYS A 277 -20.33 2.31 24.82
N ASN A 278 -20.66 1.26 24.06
CA ASN A 278 -21.96 0.56 24.05
C ASN A 278 -23.17 1.46 23.70
N ASN A 279 -23.00 2.46 22.82
CA ASN A 279 -24.13 3.20 22.24
C ASN A 279 -24.51 2.58 20.88
N ASN A 280 -25.23 1.46 20.92
CA ASN A 280 -25.60 0.69 19.73
C ASN A 280 -26.34 1.49 18.65
N SER A 281 -27.00 2.59 19.01
CA SER A 281 -27.75 3.47 18.11
C SER A 281 -26.95 4.67 17.58
N LEU A 282 -25.68 4.84 17.99
CA LEU A 282 -24.86 5.97 17.56
C LEU A 282 -24.54 5.83 16.07
N ALA A 283 -25.12 6.70 15.26
CA ALA A 283 -25.02 6.66 13.81
C ALA A 283 -24.08 7.75 13.25
N THR A 284 -24.06 8.93 13.88
CA THR A 284 -23.34 10.10 13.40
C THR A 284 -22.45 10.69 14.50
N VAL A 285 -21.20 10.97 14.14
CA VAL A 285 -20.19 11.59 15.00
C VAL A 285 -19.48 12.70 14.22
N VAL A 286 -19.57 13.94 14.70
CA VAL A 286 -18.92 15.13 14.10
C VAL A 286 -18.01 15.79 15.14
N LEU A 287 -16.70 15.62 14.96
CA LEU A 287 -15.68 16.00 15.95
C LEU A 287 -14.43 16.64 15.29
N PRO A 288 -14.55 17.81 14.62
CA PRO A 288 -13.48 18.41 13.83
C PRO A 288 -12.21 18.78 14.60
N LYS A 289 -12.31 19.06 15.91
CA LYS A 289 -11.17 19.54 16.73
C LYS A 289 -10.55 18.48 17.64
N VAL A 290 -11.09 17.27 17.67
CA VAL A 290 -10.59 16.21 18.55
C VAL A 290 -9.19 15.77 18.13
N LYS A 291 -8.26 15.80 19.08
CA LYS A 291 -6.86 15.39 18.92
C LYS A 291 -6.56 14.03 19.55
N ILE A 292 -7.22 13.72 20.67
CA ILE A 292 -6.96 12.51 21.47
C ILE A 292 -8.27 11.78 21.73
N ILE A 293 -8.27 10.47 21.42
CA ILE A 293 -9.36 9.55 21.74
C ILE A 293 -8.83 8.48 22.67
N GLY A 294 -9.40 8.39 23.88
CA GLY A 294 -9.00 7.43 24.90
C GLY A 294 -9.37 5.99 24.59
N ASN A 295 -8.92 5.09 25.47
CA ASN A 295 -9.14 3.65 25.33
C ASN A 295 -10.64 3.32 25.35
N GLU A 296 -11.07 2.43 24.46
CA GLU A 296 -12.47 1.96 24.37
C GLU A 296 -13.51 3.08 24.17
N ALA A 297 -13.10 4.30 23.83
CA ALA A 297 -13.97 5.49 23.84
C ALA A 297 -15.24 5.32 22.99
N PHE A 298 -15.16 4.71 21.83
CA PHE A 298 -16.27 4.42 20.91
C PHE A 298 -16.42 2.90 20.68
N GLN A 299 -16.11 2.07 21.67
CA GLN A 299 -16.25 0.63 21.56
C GLN A 299 -17.72 0.22 21.40
N ALA A 300 -17.99 -0.73 20.49
CA ALA A 300 -19.27 -1.39 20.30
C ALA A 300 -20.45 -0.42 20.02
N ASN A 301 -20.28 0.51 19.08
CA ASN A 301 -21.37 1.32 18.53
C ASN A 301 -21.89 0.72 17.22
N GLY A 302 -22.82 -0.23 17.34
CA GLY A 302 -23.31 -1.07 16.23
C GLY A 302 -24.03 -0.36 15.08
N SER A 303 -24.25 0.96 15.14
CA SER A 303 -24.87 1.76 14.06
C SER A 303 -23.92 2.75 13.38
N LEU A 304 -22.68 2.89 13.86
CA LEU A 304 -21.73 3.86 13.32
C LEU A 304 -21.26 3.41 11.93
N LEU A 305 -21.53 4.22 10.90
CA LEU A 305 -21.23 3.88 9.49
C LEU A 305 -19.89 4.45 9.00
N LYS A 306 -19.58 5.68 9.41
CA LYS A 306 -18.39 6.42 8.99
C LYS A 306 -17.83 7.19 10.19
N ILE A 307 -16.51 7.32 10.22
CA ILE A 307 -15.82 8.26 11.09
C ILE A 307 -14.79 9.05 10.27
N SER A 308 -14.82 10.38 10.41
CA SER A 308 -13.83 11.28 9.84
C SER A 308 -13.30 12.18 10.95
N LEU A 309 -12.01 12.07 11.25
CA LEU A 309 -11.37 12.75 12.37
C LEU A 309 -10.14 13.51 11.85
N PRO A 310 -10.34 14.71 11.28
CA PRO A 310 -9.31 15.40 10.52
C PRO A 310 -8.10 15.81 11.37
N ARG A 311 -8.28 16.00 12.67
CA ARG A 311 -7.24 16.49 13.59
C ARG A 311 -6.79 15.48 14.63
N VAL A 312 -7.28 14.25 14.58
CA VAL A 312 -6.89 13.26 15.59
C VAL A 312 -5.43 12.86 15.40
N GLU A 313 -4.67 12.92 16.47
CA GLU A 313 -3.26 12.59 16.53
C GLU A 313 -3.06 11.23 17.24
N GLU A 314 -3.89 10.92 18.24
CA GLU A 314 -3.76 9.71 19.06
C GLU A 314 -5.11 9.00 19.23
N ILE A 315 -5.11 7.70 18.97
CA ILE A 315 -6.25 6.80 19.17
C ILE A 315 -5.82 5.69 20.12
N GLY A 316 -6.51 5.57 21.25
CA GLY A 316 -6.25 4.58 22.29
C GLY A 316 -6.62 3.14 21.90
N ASP A 317 -6.24 2.22 22.77
CA ASP A 317 -6.52 0.80 22.61
C ASP A 317 -8.03 0.54 22.57
N ARG A 318 -8.47 -0.31 21.62
CA ARG A 318 -9.87 -0.68 21.41
C ARG A 318 -10.84 0.50 21.21
N ALA A 319 -10.35 1.70 20.88
CA ALA A 319 -11.15 2.91 20.81
C ALA A 319 -12.41 2.77 19.94
N PHE A 320 -12.32 2.06 18.82
CA PHE A 320 -13.42 1.75 17.90
C PHE A 320 -13.63 0.22 17.72
N TYR A 321 -13.26 -0.57 18.72
CA TYR A 321 -13.42 -2.03 18.67
C TYR A 321 -14.89 -2.43 18.51
N GLY A 322 -15.18 -3.38 17.63
CA GLY A 322 -16.51 -3.98 17.50
C GLY A 322 -17.58 -3.07 16.88
N ASN A 323 -17.18 -2.02 16.16
CA ASN A 323 -18.11 -1.20 15.37
C ASN A 323 -18.47 -1.92 14.07
N SER A 324 -19.38 -2.90 14.17
CA SER A 324 -19.68 -3.88 13.12
C SER A 324 -20.26 -3.32 11.82
N LYS A 325 -20.68 -2.04 11.78
CA LYS A 325 -21.14 -1.35 10.56
C LYS A 325 -20.19 -0.27 10.04
N LEU A 326 -19.10 0.01 10.76
CA LEU A 326 -18.15 1.06 10.37
C LEU A 326 -17.44 0.66 9.09
N ALA A 327 -17.75 1.36 7.99
CA ALA A 327 -17.28 1.06 6.64
C ALA A 327 -16.17 2.00 6.16
N THR A 328 -16.15 3.24 6.65
CA THR A 328 -15.21 4.28 6.21
C THR A 328 -14.51 4.94 7.40
N VAL A 329 -13.18 5.01 7.33
CA VAL A 329 -12.31 5.63 8.33
C VAL A 329 -11.33 6.59 7.64
N GLU A 330 -11.35 7.86 8.05
CA GLU A 330 -10.48 8.92 7.52
C GLU A 330 -9.69 9.58 8.66
N LEU A 331 -8.37 9.35 8.68
CA LEU A 331 -7.43 9.74 9.75
C LEU A 331 -6.19 10.44 9.16
N PRO A 332 -6.32 11.66 8.62
CA PRO A 332 -5.26 12.29 7.84
C PRO A 332 -4.04 12.70 8.68
N ARG A 333 -4.20 13.06 9.95
CA ARG A 333 -3.13 13.58 10.83
C ARG A 333 -2.66 12.60 11.93
N VAL A 334 -3.19 11.38 11.95
CA VAL A 334 -2.95 10.43 13.04
C VAL A 334 -1.48 10.05 13.14
N LYS A 335 -0.96 10.04 14.37
CA LYS A 335 0.40 9.61 14.71
C LYS A 335 0.40 8.17 15.18
N ASN A 336 -0.49 7.86 16.12
CA ASN A 336 -0.52 6.56 16.80
C ASN A 336 -1.94 5.99 16.81
N ILE A 337 -2.06 4.73 16.38
CA ILE A 337 -3.28 3.94 16.50
C ILE A 337 -3.01 2.79 17.47
N GLY A 338 -3.78 2.73 18.55
CA GLY A 338 -3.67 1.73 19.60
C GLY A 338 -4.00 0.31 19.15
N SER A 339 -3.72 -0.63 20.04
CA SER A 339 -3.99 -2.05 19.83
C SER A 339 -5.49 -2.31 19.71
N SER A 340 -5.88 -3.13 18.73
CA SER A 340 -7.27 -3.48 18.45
C SER A 340 -8.20 -2.28 18.24
N ALA A 341 -7.67 -1.09 17.93
CA ALA A 341 -8.44 0.15 17.88
C ALA A 341 -9.64 0.07 16.92
N PHE A 342 -9.51 -0.58 15.77
CA PHE A 342 -10.56 -0.78 14.77
C PHE A 342 -10.81 -2.27 14.49
N GLU A 343 -10.55 -3.14 15.46
CA GLU A 343 -10.76 -4.58 15.30
C GLU A 343 -12.25 -4.93 15.18
N SER A 344 -12.56 -5.92 14.33
CA SER A 344 -13.92 -6.46 14.11
C SER A 344 -14.94 -5.41 13.67
N GLY A 345 -14.51 -4.54 12.76
CA GLY A 345 -15.39 -3.61 12.04
C GLY A 345 -15.89 -4.17 10.71
N ASN A 346 -16.35 -3.28 9.83
CA ASN A 346 -16.72 -3.59 8.45
C ASN A 346 -15.96 -2.67 7.47
N ILE A 347 -14.75 -2.24 7.85
CA ILE A 347 -14.03 -1.18 7.15
C ILE A 347 -13.66 -1.67 5.75
N GLN A 348 -14.06 -0.90 4.75
CA GLN A 348 -13.76 -1.11 3.33
C GLN A 348 -12.86 -0.01 2.79
N SER A 349 -13.07 1.23 3.27
CA SER A 349 -12.30 2.42 2.89
C SER A 349 -11.52 2.93 4.09
N LEU A 350 -10.19 2.90 4.00
CA LEU A 350 -9.28 3.37 5.04
C LEU A 350 -8.32 4.39 4.45
N GLN A 351 -8.26 5.57 5.06
CA GLN A 351 -7.25 6.59 4.78
C GLN A 351 -6.49 6.92 6.06
N ILE A 352 -5.17 6.74 6.01
CA ILE A 352 -4.25 7.05 7.11
C ILE A 352 -3.10 7.87 6.55
N GLY A 353 -2.85 9.04 7.14
CA GLY A 353 -1.74 9.90 6.74
C GLY A 353 -1.97 10.46 5.34
N SER A 354 -2.77 11.51 5.22
CA SER A 354 -2.84 12.29 3.98
C SER A 354 -2.04 13.59 4.17
N THR A 355 -1.27 13.95 3.13
CA THR A 355 -0.42 15.15 3.03
C THR A 355 0.81 15.15 3.96
N ASN A 356 1.97 14.78 3.39
CA ASN A 356 3.34 15.02 3.87
C ASN A 356 3.80 14.40 5.20
N ARG A 357 2.92 13.92 6.07
CA ARG A 357 3.30 13.36 7.37
C ARG A 357 2.86 11.89 7.52
N ALA A 358 3.83 11.02 7.78
CA ALA A 358 3.56 9.61 8.03
C ALA A 358 3.08 9.41 9.48
N ALA A 359 2.12 8.50 9.68
CA ALA A 359 1.82 7.97 11.00
C ALA A 359 3.07 7.26 11.56
N ASP A 360 3.29 7.37 12.86
CA ASP A 360 4.43 6.71 13.50
C ASP A 360 4.14 5.22 13.67
N LYS A 361 2.94 4.85 14.13
CA LYS A 361 2.63 3.47 14.48
C LYS A 361 1.17 3.07 14.32
N ILE A 362 0.95 1.89 13.75
CA ILE A 362 -0.29 1.12 13.84
C ILE A 362 -0.08 -0.04 14.82
N GLY A 363 -0.91 -0.11 15.86
CA GLY A 363 -0.80 -1.09 16.94
C GLY A 363 -1.19 -2.52 16.56
N THR A 364 -0.94 -3.45 17.49
CA THR A 364 -1.28 -4.87 17.34
C THR A 364 -2.78 -5.04 17.09
N LYS A 365 -3.15 -5.83 16.07
CA LYS A 365 -4.54 -6.10 15.67
C LYS A 365 -5.38 -4.85 15.35
N ALA A 366 -4.77 -3.68 15.14
CA ALA A 366 -5.49 -2.42 15.01
C ALA A 366 -6.62 -2.47 13.96
N PHE A 367 -6.44 -3.18 12.85
CA PHE A 367 -7.45 -3.39 11.80
C PHE A 367 -7.76 -4.87 11.58
N TYR A 368 -7.57 -5.72 12.60
CA TYR A 368 -7.88 -7.14 12.53
C TYR A 368 -9.36 -7.37 12.20
N ASN A 369 -9.66 -8.36 11.35
CA ASN A 369 -11.04 -8.75 11.02
C ASN A 369 -11.87 -7.60 10.44
N ASN A 370 -11.48 -7.10 9.27
CA ASN A 370 -12.18 -6.05 8.51
C ASN A 370 -12.34 -6.47 7.03
N LYS A 371 -12.75 -5.56 6.14
CA LYS A 371 -13.02 -5.83 4.72
C LYS A 371 -12.21 -4.92 3.79
N ILE A 372 -11.03 -4.47 4.23
CA ILE A 372 -10.19 -3.56 3.45
C ILE A 372 -9.66 -4.33 2.23
N GLU A 373 -9.84 -3.77 1.03
CA GLU A 373 -9.41 -4.41 -0.23
C GLU A 373 -8.14 -3.80 -0.81
N ASN A 374 -8.00 -2.47 -0.72
CA ASN A 374 -6.83 -1.75 -1.21
C ASN A 374 -6.26 -0.94 -0.05
N LEU A 375 -4.95 -1.08 0.17
CA LEU A 375 -4.27 -0.37 1.24
C LEU A 375 -3.17 0.49 0.65
N GLU A 376 -3.36 1.80 0.73
CA GLU A 376 -2.33 2.80 0.46
C GLU A 376 -2.25 3.72 1.66
N ILE A 377 -1.19 3.56 2.45
CA ILE A 377 -1.03 4.30 3.71
C ILE A 377 0.41 4.74 3.91
N ARG A 378 0.59 5.87 4.60
CA ARG A 378 1.90 6.37 5.01
C ARG A 378 2.08 6.16 6.51
N VAL A 379 2.81 5.11 6.90
CA VAL A 379 3.09 4.76 8.29
C VAL A 379 4.52 4.23 8.43
N LYS A 380 5.22 4.47 9.56
CA LYS A 380 6.58 3.93 9.78
C LYS A 380 6.58 2.48 10.27
N GLU A 381 5.73 2.13 11.24
CA GLU A 381 5.63 0.79 11.83
C GLU A 381 4.20 0.22 11.78
N ILE A 382 4.09 -1.04 11.36
CA ILE A 382 2.84 -1.83 11.38
C ILE A 382 2.99 -2.99 12.38
N GLY A 383 2.14 -2.98 13.41
CA GLY A 383 2.13 -3.93 14.53
C GLY A 383 1.68 -5.36 14.18
N ASP A 384 1.75 -6.24 15.18
CA ASP A 384 1.43 -7.66 15.00
C ASP A 384 -0.02 -7.85 14.57
N GLU A 385 -0.26 -8.67 13.57
CA GLU A 385 -1.61 -9.03 13.09
C GLU A 385 -2.48 -7.81 12.71
N ALA A 386 -1.88 -6.64 12.50
CA ALA A 386 -2.59 -5.37 12.34
C ALA A 386 -3.63 -5.39 11.22
N PHE A 387 -3.35 -6.05 10.09
CA PHE A 387 -4.25 -6.19 8.96
C PHE A 387 -4.61 -7.66 8.69
N TYR A 388 -4.49 -8.54 9.69
CA TYR A 388 -4.86 -9.93 9.54
C TYR A 388 -6.40 -10.07 9.42
N ASN A 389 -6.87 -10.96 8.54
CA ASN A 389 -8.27 -11.24 8.22
C ASN A 389 -8.97 -10.01 7.62
N ASN A 390 -8.35 -9.47 6.56
CA ASN A 390 -8.90 -8.46 5.66
C ASN A 390 -9.07 -9.05 4.25
N ARG A 391 -9.39 -8.23 3.25
CA ARG A 391 -9.59 -8.65 1.86
C ARG A 391 -8.54 -8.05 0.93
N LEU A 392 -7.35 -7.77 1.47
CA LEU A 392 -6.33 -6.99 0.77
C LEU A 392 -5.88 -7.69 -0.51
N LYS A 393 -5.92 -6.96 -1.63
CA LYS A 393 -5.45 -7.38 -2.95
C LYS A 393 -4.18 -6.64 -3.35
N ILE A 394 -4.11 -5.36 -3.00
CA ILE A 394 -3.02 -4.46 -3.34
C ILE A 394 -2.58 -3.72 -2.08
N VAL A 395 -1.27 -3.69 -1.84
CA VAL A 395 -0.64 -3.02 -0.69
C VAL A 395 0.46 -2.07 -1.17
N SER A 396 0.31 -0.79 -0.87
CA SER A 396 1.29 0.28 -1.12
C SER A 396 1.71 0.95 0.19
N LEU A 397 3.00 0.85 0.48
CA LEU A 397 3.64 1.24 1.74
C LEU A 397 4.90 2.08 1.44
N PRO A 398 4.76 3.31 0.94
CA PRO A 398 5.87 4.10 0.38
C PRO A 398 6.93 4.51 1.41
N VAL A 399 6.56 4.58 2.70
CA VAL A 399 7.42 5.07 3.78
C VAL A 399 7.55 4.10 4.96
N THR A 400 6.98 2.91 4.84
CA THR A 400 7.00 1.92 5.93
C THR A 400 8.38 1.30 6.06
N ILE A 401 8.88 1.27 7.30
CA ILE A 401 10.21 0.75 7.63
C ILE A 401 10.10 -0.65 8.23
N THR A 402 9.09 -0.89 9.06
CA THR A 402 8.92 -2.16 9.79
C THR A 402 7.51 -2.71 9.72
N ILE A 403 7.40 -4.01 9.45
CA ILE A 403 6.17 -4.80 9.54
C ILE A 403 6.42 -5.93 10.55
N LYS A 404 5.57 -6.04 11.58
CA LYS A 404 5.70 -7.06 12.63
C LYS A 404 5.00 -8.38 12.27
N ARG A 405 4.88 -9.30 13.24
CA ARG A 405 4.46 -10.68 13.02
C ARG A 405 3.05 -10.74 12.44
N ARG A 406 2.87 -11.52 11.38
CA ARG A 406 1.56 -11.86 10.79
C ARG A 406 0.69 -10.66 10.38
N ALA A 407 1.27 -9.48 10.18
CA ALA A 407 0.51 -8.26 9.91
C ALA A 407 -0.45 -8.39 8.71
N PHE A 408 -0.08 -9.14 7.67
CA PHE A 408 -0.81 -9.27 6.41
C PHE A 408 -1.12 -10.74 6.04
N VAL A 409 -1.35 -11.61 7.03
CA VAL A 409 -1.68 -13.02 6.75
C VAL A 409 -2.95 -13.14 5.90
N GLY A 410 -2.94 -14.00 4.89
CA GLY A 410 -4.08 -14.24 4.01
C GLY A 410 -4.99 -15.41 4.38
N TYR A 411 -4.71 -16.11 5.48
CA TYR A 411 -5.48 -17.27 5.92
C TYR A 411 -6.78 -16.89 6.65
N GLY A 412 -7.94 -17.10 6.04
CA GLY A 412 -9.24 -16.93 6.70
C GLY A 412 -10.35 -17.59 5.90
N TYR A 413 -11.35 -18.17 6.57
CA TYR A 413 -12.53 -18.86 6.00
C TYR A 413 -13.27 -18.01 4.94
N GLY A 414 -12.75 -17.95 3.71
CA GLY A 414 -13.28 -17.13 2.61
C GLY A 414 -13.10 -15.61 2.73
N HIS A 415 -12.40 -15.12 3.76
CA HIS A 415 -12.31 -13.68 4.08
C HIS A 415 -10.91 -13.18 4.44
N GLY A 416 -9.87 -13.97 4.18
CA GLY A 416 -8.48 -13.57 4.39
C GLY A 416 -7.90 -12.76 3.22
N ASN A 417 -6.73 -12.16 3.47
CA ASN A 417 -6.02 -11.39 2.46
C ASN A 417 -5.63 -12.26 1.24
N ILE A 418 -5.58 -11.61 0.08
CA ILE A 418 -5.27 -12.20 -1.22
C ILE A 418 -4.29 -11.28 -1.96
N ILE A 419 -3.26 -10.81 -1.27
CA ILE A 419 -2.36 -9.77 -1.78
C ILE A 419 -1.62 -10.32 -2.98
N ALA A 420 -1.86 -9.73 -4.15
CA ALA A 420 -1.19 -10.08 -5.40
C ALA A 420 -0.09 -9.07 -5.77
N SER A 421 -0.15 -7.85 -5.20
CA SER A 421 0.82 -6.78 -5.43
C SER A 421 1.23 -6.09 -4.14
N LEU A 422 2.54 -5.92 -3.96
CA LEU A 422 3.17 -5.24 -2.84
C LEU A 422 4.20 -4.21 -3.36
N THR A 423 4.03 -2.95 -2.96
CA THR A 423 5.01 -1.88 -3.18
C THR A 423 5.47 -1.34 -1.84
N ALA A 424 6.74 -1.56 -1.49
CA ALA A 424 7.30 -1.11 -0.21
C ALA A 424 8.82 -0.81 -0.32
N PRO A 425 9.21 0.30 -0.99
CA PRO A 425 10.60 0.54 -1.37
C PRO A 425 11.54 0.81 -0.18
N LEU A 426 11.02 1.37 0.92
CA LEU A 426 11.80 1.71 2.12
C LEU A 426 11.72 0.65 3.23
N LEU A 427 11.05 -0.47 2.99
CA LEU A 427 10.85 -1.52 3.98
C LEU A 427 12.17 -2.21 4.32
N GLN A 428 12.54 -2.20 5.61
CA GLN A 428 13.80 -2.77 6.11
C GLN A 428 13.58 -4.06 6.90
N HIS A 429 12.47 -4.18 7.64
CA HIS A 429 12.22 -5.30 8.53
C HIS A 429 10.84 -5.90 8.34
N VAL A 430 10.80 -7.21 8.07
CA VAL A 430 9.57 -8.01 7.99
C VAL A 430 9.59 -9.08 9.06
N GLY A 431 8.57 -9.11 9.91
CA GLY A 431 8.41 -10.07 10.99
C GLY A 431 7.94 -11.45 10.53
N GLU A 432 7.86 -12.37 11.50
CA GLU A 432 7.44 -13.75 11.25
C GLU A 432 6.06 -13.83 10.58
N GLY A 433 5.94 -14.61 9.51
CA GLY A 433 4.66 -14.88 8.83
C GLY A 433 3.95 -13.63 8.30
N ALA A 434 4.62 -12.48 8.18
CA ALA A 434 3.97 -11.21 7.87
C ALA A 434 3.09 -11.25 6.61
N PHE A 435 3.53 -11.92 5.55
CA PHE A 435 2.81 -12.12 4.29
C PHE A 435 2.49 -13.60 4.03
N TYR A 436 2.37 -14.42 5.09
CA TYR A 436 2.01 -15.82 4.97
C TYR A 436 0.64 -15.99 4.28
N TYR A 437 0.58 -16.94 3.34
CA TYR A 437 -0.63 -17.34 2.65
C TYR A 437 -1.26 -16.22 1.81
N ASN A 438 -0.53 -15.60 0.87
CA ASN A 438 -1.05 -14.57 -0.05
C ASN A 438 -0.91 -15.00 -1.53
N LEU A 439 -1.08 -14.09 -2.49
CA LEU A 439 -1.02 -14.36 -3.93
C LEU A 439 0.17 -13.68 -4.62
N LEU A 440 1.19 -13.27 -3.86
CA LEU A 440 2.34 -12.58 -4.41
C LEU A 440 3.06 -13.47 -5.41
N THR A 441 3.35 -12.91 -6.59
CA THR A 441 4.18 -13.55 -7.62
C THR A 441 5.60 -13.01 -7.65
N ILE A 442 5.76 -11.74 -7.24
CA ILE A 442 7.04 -11.04 -7.20
C ILE A 442 7.19 -10.39 -5.83
N VAL A 443 8.38 -10.53 -5.24
CA VAL A 443 8.83 -9.71 -4.11
C VAL A 443 10.03 -8.89 -4.57
N ASN A 444 9.85 -7.58 -4.73
CA ASN A 444 10.92 -6.63 -5.00
C ASN A 444 11.00 -5.63 -3.84
N LEU A 445 11.95 -5.86 -2.93
CA LEU A 445 12.10 -5.06 -1.71
C LEU A 445 13.57 -4.60 -1.59
N PRO A 446 13.94 -3.49 -2.27
CA PRO A 446 15.33 -3.09 -2.44
C PRO A 446 16.04 -2.72 -1.12
N SER A 447 15.29 -2.22 -0.14
CA SER A 447 15.83 -1.80 1.17
C SER A 447 15.74 -2.87 2.25
N LEU A 448 15.19 -4.07 1.95
CA LEU A 448 14.92 -5.07 2.97
C LEU A 448 16.22 -5.60 3.55
N LYS A 449 16.38 -5.48 4.88
CA LYS A 449 17.53 -5.95 5.66
C LYS A 449 17.26 -7.32 6.30
N THR A 450 16.04 -7.51 6.81
CA THR A 450 15.68 -8.75 7.50
C THR A 450 14.32 -9.28 7.06
N ALA A 451 14.29 -10.52 6.57
CA ALA A 451 13.06 -11.27 6.35
C ALA A 451 12.87 -12.28 7.50
N GLY A 452 11.80 -12.16 8.26
CA GLY A 452 11.51 -13.01 9.42
C GLY A 452 11.12 -14.44 9.03
N PRO A 453 11.06 -15.37 10.00
CA PRO A 453 10.66 -16.74 9.74
C PRO A 453 9.30 -16.82 9.04
N TYR A 454 9.20 -17.66 8.02
CA TYR A 454 7.96 -17.92 7.27
C TYR A 454 7.28 -16.69 6.63
N SER A 455 7.99 -15.57 6.48
CA SER A 455 7.37 -14.28 6.13
C SER A 455 6.66 -14.25 4.77
N PHE A 456 7.10 -15.03 3.78
CA PHE A 456 6.54 -15.06 2.42
C PHE A 456 6.09 -16.44 1.96
N VAL A 457 5.75 -17.30 2.93
CA VAL A 457 5.39 -18.69 2.67
C VAL A 457 3.96 -18.83 2.15
N CYS A 458 3.71 -19.86 1.33
CA CYS A 458 2.41 -20.12 0.71
C CYS A 458 1.91 -18.91 -0.11
N ASN A 459 2.81 -18.35 -0.93
CA ASN A 459 2.46 -17.40 -1.97
C ASN A 459 2.47 -18.11 -3.33
N ASN A 460 2.66 -17.37 -4.43
CA ASN A 460 2.87 -17.90 -5.77
C ASN A 460 4.18 -17.33 -6.36
N LEU A 461 5.22 -17.18 -5.52
CA LEU A 461 6.41 -16.43 -5.89
C LEU A 461 7.19 -17.13 -7.00
N THR A 462 7.53 -16.39 -8.05
CA THR A 462 8.44 -16.80 -9.12
C THR A 462 9.74 -16.00 -9.10
N THR A 463 9.68 -14.76 -8.61
CA THR A 463 10.80 -13.81 -8.60
C THR A 463 10.96 -13.15 -7.24
N VAL A 464 12.20 -13.12 -6.74
CA VAL A 464 12.58 -12.45 -5.48
C VAL A 464 13.82 -11.58 -5.72
N ILE A 465 13.71 -10.29 -5.40
CA ILE A 465 14.76 -9.26 -5.59
C ILE A 465 14.99 -8.53 -4.26
N LEU A 466 16.13 -8.81 -3.63
CA LEU A 466 16.49 -8.39 -2.27
C LEU A 466 17.96 -7.92 -2.18
N PRO A 467 18.36 -6.86 -2.91
CA PRO A 467 19.77 -6.44 -3.02
C PRO A 467 20.41 -6.00 -1.70
N SER A 468 19.63 -5.57 -0.70
CA SER A 468 20.14 -5.10 0.60
C SER A 468 20.04 -6.11 1.74
N ILE A 469 19.58 -7.34 1.48
CA ILE A 469 19.26 -8.31 2.53
C ILE A 469 20.50 -8.74 3.31
N GLU A 470 20.35 -8.84 4.63
CA GLU A 470 21.41 -9.24 5.55
C GLU A 470 21.08 -10.56 6.23
N THR A 471 19.81 -10.78 6.59
CA THR A 471 19.38 -12.03 7.24
C THR A 471 18.04 -12.52 6.71
N ILE A 472 17.96 -13.82 6.46
CA ILE A 472 16.74 -14.50 6.01
C ILE A 472 16.38 -15.56 7.04
N GLY A 473 15.18 -15.45 7.60
CA GLY A 473 14.68 -16.34 8.64
C GLY A 473 14.28 -17.72 8.13
N GLN A 474 14.03 -18.61 9.08
CA GLN A 474 13.62 -19.99 8.81
C GLN A 474 12.40 -20.03 7.88
N GLY A 475 12.54 -20.76 6.77
CA GLY A 475 11.46 -21.00 5.81
C GLY A 475 10.91 -19.76 5.14
N ALA A 476 11.55 -18.58 5.23
CA ALA A 476 10.95 -17.31 4.79
C ALA A 476 10.36 -17.33 3.37
N PHE A 477 11.00 -18.07 2.45
CA PHE A 477 10.64 -18.21 1.04
C PHE A 477 10.51 -19.69 0.61
N VAL A 478 10.13 -20.60 1.52
CA VAL A 478 9.97 -22.03 1.18
C VAL A 478 8.92 -22.20 0.06
N GLY A 479 9.21 -23.11 -0.87
CA GLY A 479 8.44 -23.38 -2.08
C GLY A 479 7.09 -24.03 -1.83
N SER A 480 7.11 -25.34 -1.60
CA SER A 480 5.90 -26.12 -1.33
C SER A 480 5.99 -26.94 -0.05
N PHE A 481 4.89 -27.00 0.69
CA PHE A 481 4.70 -27.99 1.74
C PHE A 481 4.04 -29.24 1.14
N SER A 482 4.79 -30.33 1.04
CA SER A 482 4.21 -31.63 0.71
C SER A 482 3.49 -32.25 1.92
N ASN A 483 3.99 -32.04 3.14
CA ASN A 483 3.33 -32.40 4.40
C ASN A 483 3.85 -31.54 5.59
N PRO A 484 3.04 -30.65 6.19
CA PRO A 484 3.46 -29.83 7.34
C PRO A 484 3.81 -30.65 8.60
N GLU A 485 3.36 -31.90 8.70
CA GLU A 485 3.48 -32.73 9.91
C GLU A 485 4.88 -33.27 10.20
N ASN A 486 5.80 -33.25 9.23
CA ASN A 486 7.10 -33.94 9.34
C ASN A 486 8.29 -33.02 9.64
N TYR A 487 8.06 -31.79 10.06
CA TYR A 487 9.15 -30.92 10.51
C TYR A 487 9.21 -30.89 12.03
N PRO A 488 10.38 -31.15 12.64
CA PRO A 488 10.55 -31.11 14.09
C PRO A 488 10.52 -29.64 14.53
N THR A 489 9.31 -29.09 14.61
CA THR A 489 9.03 -27.87 15.36
C THR A 489 8.81 -28.34 16.80
N GLY A 490 9.92 -28.53 17.52
CA GLY A 490 9.85 -28.41 18.97
C GLY A 490 9.21 -27.05 19.26
N ASN A 491 8.07 -27.06 19.95
CA ASN A 491 7.10 -25.98 20.17
C ASN A 491 6.05 -25.73 19.07
N HIS A 492 4.96 -26.49 19.13
CA HIS A 492 3.61 -26.00 19.50
C HIS A 492 3.26 -24.50 19.36
N TYR A 493 3.60 -23.82 18.25
CA TYR A 493 3.06 -22.49 17.93
C TYR A 493 2.39 -22.36 16.54
N TYR A 494 2.32 -23.46 15.77
CA TYR A 494 1.17 -23.67 14.90
C TYR A 494 0.03 -24.12 15.80
N ASN A 495 -0.73 -23.16 16.33
CA ASN A 495 -1.82 -23.40 17.28
C ASN A 495 -2.61 -24.65 16.86
N SER A 496 -2.56 -25.68 17.71
CA SER A 496 -3.38 -26.88 17.58
C SER A 496 -4.86 -26.52 17.52
N ASN A 497 -5.31 -25.36 18.01
CA ASN A 497 -6.70 -24.90 17.83
C ASN A 497 -7.01 -24.28 16.45
N LEU A 498 -6.04 -24.13 15.54
CA LEU A 498 -6.28 -23.78 14.13
C LEU A 498 -6.28 -25.02 13.20
N TYR A 499 -5.76 -26.16 13.65
CA TYR A 499 -5.72 -27.41 12.86
C TYR A 499 -6.46 -28.59 13.51
N SER A 500 -6.74 -28.60 14.82
CA SER A 500 -7.37 -29.75 15.51
C SER A 500 -8.91 -29.76 15.50
N THR A 501 -9.56 -28.85 14.77
CA THR A 501 -11.02 -28.89 14.56
C THR A 501 -11.46 -29.04 13.11
N TYR A 502 -10.53 -29.10 12.15
CA TYR A 502 -10.93 -29.11 10.73
C TYR A 502 -10.28 -30.25 9.96
N SER A 503 -10.92 -31.40 10.15
CA SER A 503 -10.84 -32.60 9.33
C SER A 503 -10.79 -32.30 7.83
N SER A 504 -10.03 -33.15 7.16
CA SER A 504 -9.58 -33.25 5.78
C SER A 504 -10.64 -33.20 4.66
N SER A 505 -11.62 -32.30 4.67
CA SER A 505 -12.70 -32.34 3.65
C SER A 505 -13.12 -31.01 3.02
N HIS A 506 -12.55 -29.85 3.37
CA HIS A 506 -13.09 -28.55 2.91
C HIS A 506 -12.08 -27.54 2.34
N TYR A 507 -10.85 -27.94 1.99
CA TYR A 507 -9.95 -27.05 1.26
C TYR A 507 -10.11 -27.22 -0.25
N PRO A 508 -10.50 -26.19 -1.01
CA PRO A 508 -10.34 -26.23 -2.46
C PRO A 508 -8.86 -26.44 -2.80
N ASN A 509 -8.61 -27.34 -3.73
CA ASN A 509 -7.31 -27.93 -4.10
C ASN A 509 -6.26 -26.97 -4.70
N GLU A 510 -6.27 -25.67 -4.41
CA GLU A 510 -5.24 -24.72 -4.84
C GLU A 510 -4.26 -24.44 -3.69
N ARG A 511 -3.37 -25.40 -3.39
CA ARG A 511 -2.28 -25.17 -2.45
C ARG A 511 -1.36 -24.09 -3.04
N ARG A 512 -1.42 -22.86 -2.52
CA ARG A 512 -0.48 -21.76 -2.83
C ARG A 512 0.94 -22.22 -2.54
N LYS A 513 1.81 -22.15 -3.54
CA LYS A 513 3.19 -22.64 -3.51
C LYS A 513 4.10 -21.64 -4.21
N ASN A 514 5.23 -21.36 -3.58
CA ASN A 514 6.31 -20.63 -4.24
C ASN A 514 7.04 -21.59 -5.19
N TYR A 515 7.43 -21.05 -6.34
CA TYR A 515 8.22 -21.70 -7.40
C TYR A 515 9.29 -20.70 -7.86
N ILE A 516 10.08 -20.21 -6.90
CA ILE A 516 11.04 -19.14 -7.16
C ILE A 516 12.08 -19.70 -8.13
N SER A 517 12.23 -19.06 -9.28
CA SER A 517 13.24 -19.43 -10.28
C SER A 517 14.25 -18.31 -10.55
N ALA A 518 13.85 -17.06 -10.28
CA ALA A 518 14.71 -15.89 -10.32
C ALA A 518 14.92 -15.35 -8.91
N LEU A 519 16.15 -15.49 -8.40
CA LEU A 519 16.58 -14.93 -7.13
C LEU A 519 17.73 -13.95 -7.35
N THR A 520 17.54 -12.71 -6.92
CA THR A 520 18.60 -11.70 -6.81
C THR A 520 18.69 -11.25 -5.37
N MET A 521 19.86 -11.34 -4.77
CA MET A 521 20.06 -10.91 -3.37
C MET A 521 21.47 -10.42 -3.14
N ASN A 522 21.67 -9.75 -2.00
CA ASN A 522 23.00 -9.36 -1.53
C ASN A 522 23.93 -10.59 -1.49
N LYS A 523 25.02 -10.55 -2.26
CA LYS A 523 26.04 -11.60 -2.28
C LYS A 523 26.64 -11.84 -0.89
N GLU A 524 26.80 -10.77 -0.11
CA GLU A 524 27.38 -10.78 1.22
C GLU A 524 26.30 -10.86 2.32
N VAL A 525 25.15 -11.48 2.03
CA VAL A 525 24.15 -11.83 3.05
C VAL A 525 24.83 -12.51 4.24
N ARG A 526 24.47 -12.16 5.47
CA ARG A 526 25.13 -12.71 6.66
C ARG A 526 24.64 -14.13 6.93
N GLU A 527 23.32 -14.30 6.98
CA GLU A 527 22.69 -15.54 7.43
C GLU A 527 21.48 -15.92 6.59
N ILE A 528 21.42 -17.20 6.23
CA ILE A 528 20.27 -17.81 5.57
C ILE A 528 19.76 -18.94 6.46
N GLY A 529 18.54 -18.80 6.95
CA GLY A 529 17.94 -19.69 7.94
C GLY A 529 17.57 -21.06 7.39
N LYS A 530 17.18 -21.94 8.32
CA LYS A 530 16.70 -23.29 8.05
C LYS A 530 15.58 -23.28 7.00
N TYR A 531 15.66 -24.08 5.95
CA TYR A 531 14.63 -24.17 4.90
C TYR A 531 14.29 -22.88 4.13
N ALA A 532 15.08 -21.81 4.29
CA ALA A 532 14.73 -20.47 3.83
C ALA A 532 14.20 -20.41 2.38
N PHE A 533 14.81 -21.18 1.47
CA PHE A 533 14.46 -21.30 0.06
C PHE A 533 14.21 -22.76 -0.37
N SER A 534 13.94 -23.67 0.56
CA SER A 534 13.77 -25.09 0.25
C SER A 534 12.61 -25.32 -0.73
N VAL A 535 12.74 -26.31 -1.62
CA VAL A 535 11.70 -26.80 -2.54
C VAL A 535 11.22 -25.76 -3.56
N ASN A 536 12.12 -24.93 -4.11
CA ASN A 536 11.82 -24.01 -5.22
C ASN A 536 12.48 -24.49 -6.54
N ASP A 537 12.59 -23.61 -7.55
CA ASP A 537 13.20 -23.87 -8.86
C ASP A 537 14.38 -22.91 -9.14
N ILE A 538 15.10 -22.51 -8.09
CA ILE A 538 16.18 -21.51 -8.16
C ILE A 538 17.37 -22.08 -8.93
N ARG A 539 17.55 -21.61 -10.16
CA ARG A 539 18.58 -22.11 -11.08
C ARG A 539 19.96 -21.54 -10.82
N ASN A 540 20.04 -20.30 -10.34
CA ASN A 540 21.30 -19.62 -10.06
C ASN A 540 21.26 -19.02 -8.66
N ILE A 541 22.29 -19.31 -7.89
CA ILE A 541 22.54 -18.74 -6.57
C ILE A 541 23.92 -18.08 -6.64
N ASP A 542 23.97 -16.75 -6.57
CA ASP A 542 25.21 -15.98 -6.41
C ASP A 542 25.27 -15.40 -5.00
N ILE A 543 25.78 -16.19 -4.05
CA ILE A 543 25.88 -15.83 -2.63
C ILE A 543 27.23 -16.25 -2.06
N ASN A 544 27.66 -15.54 -1.02
CA ASN A 544 28.85 -15.79 -0.21
C ASN A 544 28.53 -15.54 1.28
N PRO A 545 27.62 -16.33 1.89
CA PRO A 545 27.14 -16.09 3.24
C PRO A 545 28.17 -16.44 4.32
N ILE A 546 27.93 -15.98 5.55
CA ILE A 546 28.66 -16.49 6.74
C ILE A 546 28.02 -17.79 7.21
N ARG A 547 26.67 -17.88 7.22
CA ARG A 547 25.94 -19.05 7.72
C ARG A 547 24.79 -19.45 6.80
N VAL A 548 24.69 -20.76 6.54
CA VAL A 548 23.57 -21.38 5.82
C VAL A 548 22.96 -22.47 6.70
N GLY A 549 21.67 -22.36 6.99
CA GLY A 549 20.92 -23.28 7.84
C GLY A 549 20.62 -24.62 7.17
N GLU A 550 20.13 -25.57 7.96
CA GLU A 550 19.76 -26.90 7.44
C GLU A 550 18.71 -26.77 6.34
N PHE A 551 18.89 -27.53 5.26
CA PHE A 551 17.98 -27.59 4.11
C PHE A 551 17.68 -26.23 3.46
N ALA A 552 18.48 -25.19 3.69
CA ALA A 552 18.18 -23.82 3.24
C ALA A 552 17.84 -23.71 1.75
N PHE A 553 18.54 -24.46 0.89
CA PHE A 553 18.35 -24.56 -0.56
C PHE A 553 18.11 -26.01 -1.02
N TYR A 554 17.55 -26.85 -0.14
CA TYR A 554 17.19 -28.22 -0.49
C TYR A 554 16.23 -28.25 -1.69
N SER A 555 16.49 -29.09 -2.69
CA SER A 555 15.62 -29.31 -3.86
C SER A 555 15.28 -28.03 -4.62
N ASN A 556 16.27 -27.37 -5.23
CA ASN A 556 16.09 -26.11 -5.97
C ASN A 556 16.37 -26.17 -7.48
N GLN A 557 16.83 -27.29 -8.03
CA GLN A 557 17.32 -27.36 -9.42
C GLN A 557 18.45 -26.34 -9.72
N ASN A 558 19.29 -26.02 -8.73
CA ASN A 558 20.40 -25.08 -8.95
C ASN A 558 21.41 -25.67 -9.95
N HIS A 559 21.72 -24.95 -11.02
CA HIS A 559 22.64 -25.33 -12.11
C HIS A 559 23.94 -24.51 -12.13
N ASN A 560 24.36 -23.95 -11.00
CA ASN A 560 25.62 -23.22 -10.90
C ASN A 560 26.80 -24.14 -11.28
N SER A 561 27.61 -23.69 -12.25
CA SER A 561 28.88 -24.33 -12.58
C SER A 561 29.89 -24.24 -11.44
N SER A 562 29.77 -23.23 -10.57
CA SER A 562 30.59 -23.10 -9.36
C SER A 562 29.88 -22.27 -8.29
N LEU A 563 29.99 -22.70 -7.03
CA LEU A 563 29.73 -21.89 -5.85
C LEU A 563 31.04 -21.61 -5.11
N ASP A 564 31.32 -20.35 -4.80
CA ASP A 564 32.55 -19.90 -4.14
C ASP A 564 32.23 -19.25 -2.79
N PHE A 565 32.50 -19.99 -1.72
CA PHE A 565 32.19 -19.62 -0.35
C PHE A 565 33.47 -19.27 0.43
N LYS A 566 33.97 -18.06 0.24
CA LYS A 566 35.25 -17.60 0.82
C LYS A 566 35.19 -17.33 2.32
N ARG A 567 34.03 -16.90 2.81
CA ARG A 567 33.84 -16.44 4.20
C ARG A 567 32.87 -17.28 5.03
N ILE A 568 32.43 -18.42 4.48
CA ILE A 568 31.46 -19.30 5.14
C ILE A 568 32.07 -19.88 6.41
N GLU A 569 31.29 -19.89 7.50
CA GLU A 569 31.63 -20.53 8.77
C GLU A 569 30.84 -21.83 8.95
N THR A 570 29.55 -21.84 8.61
CA THR A 570 28.67 -22.99 8.86
C THR A 570 27.75 -23.29 7.68
N ILE A 571 27.69 -24.57 7.29
CA ILE A 571 26.70 -25.09 6.33
C ILE A 571 25.89 -26.18 7.01
N GLY A 572 24.57 -26.02 7.08
CA GLY A 572 23.68 -26.97 7.75
C GLY A 572 23.49 -28.29 7.01
N ARG A 573 22.89 -29.27 7.72
CA ARG A 573 22.50 -30.56 7.15
C ARG A 573 21.66 -30.38 5.90
N ALA A 574 21.99 -31.11 4.82
CA ALA A 574 21.23 -31.10 3.57
C ALA A 574 20.98 -29.72 2.93
N ALA A 575 21.78 -28.70 3.28
CA ALA A 575 21.55 -27.30 2.90
C ALA A 575 21.39 -27.09 1.38
N PHE A 576 22.14 -27.81 0.55
CA PHE A 576 22.12 -27.76 -0.90
C PHE A 576 21.85 -29.14 -1.53
N GLN A 577 21.21 -30.05 -0.79
CA GLN A 577 20.89 -31.39 -1.30
C GLN A 577 19.88 -31.33 -2.46
N TYR A 578 19.97 -32.26 -3.41
CA TYR A 578 19.10 -32.33 -4.61
C TYR A 578 19.17 -31.07 -5.47
N ASN A 579 20.37 -30.74 -5.90
CA ASN A 579 20.64 -29.67 -6.86
C ASN A 579 21.51 -30.22 -8.01
N SER A 580 22.03 -29.34 -8.86
CA SER A 580 22.90 -29.68 -9.99
C SER A 580 24.18 -28.82 -9.97
N ILE A 581 24.76 -28.65 -8.78
CA ILE A 581 25.99 -27.87 -8.58
C ILE A 581 27.20 -28.70 -9.06
N GLU A 582 28.01 -28.14 -9.97
CA GLU A 582 29.15 -28.85 -10.58
C GLU A 582 30.46 -28.68 -9.79
N ARG A 583 30.67 -27.53 -9.15
CA ARG A 583 31.89 -27.24 -8.38
C ARG A 583 31.56 -26.46 -7.11
N ILE A 584 32.28 -26.77 -6.04
CA ILE A 584 32.31 -25.94 -4.83
C ILE A 584 33.73 -25.54 -4.47
N LYS A 585 33.90 -24.29 -4.03
CA LYS A 585 35.10 -23.78 -3.37
C LYS A 585 34.75 -23.34 -1.96
N LEU A 586 35.45 -23.90 -0.97
CA LEU A 586 35.24 -23.61 0.44
C LEU A 586 36.48 -22.91 1.00
N GLY A 587 36.28 -21.77 1.66
CA GLY A 587 37.32 -21.03 2.35
C GLY A 587 37.78 -21.70 3.66
N ASN A 588 38.93 -21.24 4.17
CA ASN A 588 39.53 -21.76 5.41
C ASN A 588 38.79 -21.30 6.68
N THR A 589 37.80 -20.42 6.56
CA THR A 589 36.94 -19.96 7.67
C THR A 589 35.89 -20.99 8.08
N LEU A 590 35.70 -22.06 7.29
CA LEU A 590 34.69 -23.08 7.56
C LEU A 590 34.96 -23.77 8.91
N GLN A 591 33.96 -23.75 9.79
CA GLN A 591 33.99 -24.35 11.12
C GLN A 591 33.16 -25.64 11.19
N SER A 592 32.05 -25.71 10.44
CA SER A 592 31.21 -26.91 10.39
C SER A 592 30.45 -27.07 9.07
N ILE A 593 30.26 -28.32 8.68
CA ILE A 593 29.43 -28.70 7.53
C ILE A 593 28.56 -29.90 7.93
N GLY A 594 27.26 -29.82 7.67
CA GLY A 594 26.28 -30.84 8.06
C GLY A 594 26.23 -32.03 7.11
N ASN A 595 25.68 -33.14 7.61
CA ASN A 595 25.49 -34.37 6.83
C ASN A 595 24.67 -34.13 5.56
N GLY A 596 25.14 -34.68 4.44
CA GLY A 596 24.49 -34.60 3.14
C GLY A 596 24.28 -33.17 2.62
N ALA A 597 25.00 -32.17 3.12
CA ALA A 597 24.84 -30.76 2.72
C ALA A 597 24.85 -30.56 1.20
N PHE A 598 25.60 -31.36 0.45
CA PHE A 598 25.69 -31.34 -1.01
C PHE A 598 25.32 -32.70 -1.64
N HIS A 599 24.65 -33.59 -0.91
CA HIS A 599 24.25 -34.90 -1.44
C HIS A 599 23.31 -34.76 -2.64
N ASN A 600 23.37 -35.71 -3.59
CA ASN A 600 22.64 -35.66 -4.86
C ASN A 600 22.88 -34.37 -5.66
N ASN A 601 24.14 -33.92 -5.70
CA ASN A 601 24.69 -33.05 -6.73
C ASN A 601 25.69 -33.90 -7.54
N SER A 602 25.34 -34.27 -8.77
CA SER A 602 26.10 -35.23 -9.56
C SER A 602 27.50 -34.71 -9.91
N GLY A 603 28.56 -35.47 -9.59
CA GLY A 603 29.91 -35.22 -10.09
C GLY A 603 30.64 -34.00 -9.52
N ILE A 604 30.26 -33.54 -8.32
CA ILE A 604 30.76 -32.27 -7.76
C ILE A 604 32.29 -32.26 -7.59
N GLN A 605 32.95 -31.29 -8.23
CA GLN A 605 34.36 -30.97 -8.03
C GLN A 605 34.53 -30.18 -6.73
N ARG A 606 35.50 -30.56 -5.90
CA ARG A 606 35.70 -30.01 -4.55
C ARG A 606 37.04 -29.30 -4.46
N GLU A 607 37.03 -28.04 -4.06
CA GLU A 607 38.23 -27.26 -3.75
C GLU A 607 38.16 -26.80 -2.29
N TYR A 608 38.92 -27.45 -1.42
CA TYR A 608 39.01 -27.13 0.01
C TYR A 608 40.38 -27.53 0.55
N ASN A 609 41.08 -26.57 1.15
CA ASN A 609 42.42 -26.75 1.72
C ASN A 609 42.44 -26.64 3.26
N GLY A 610 41.27 -26.67 3.90
CA GLY A 610 41.17 -26.61 5.36
C GLY A 610 41.24 -27.99 6.03
N GLY A 611 41.34 -28.00 7.36
CA GLY A 611 41.57 -29.22 8.16
C GLY A 611 40.33 -30.04 8.50
N LEU A 612 39.11 -29.61 8.16
CA LEU A 612 37.89 -30.34 8.46
C LEU A 612 37.69 -31.53 7.51
N ASN A 613 37.30 -32.68 8.05
CA ASN A 613 36.75 -33.76 7.22
C ASN A 613 35.36 -33.33 6.73
N ILE A 614 35.19 -33.22 5.42
CA ILE A 614 33.94 -32.80 4.79
C ILE A 614 33.23 -33.93 4.03
N ASN A 615 33.72 -35.17 4.09
CA ASN A 615 33.21 -36.26 3.24
C ASN A 615 31.72 -36.58 3.51
N HIS A 616 31.28 -36.51 4.76
CA HIS A 616 29.87 -36.71 5.14
C HIS A 616 28.93 -35.67 4.55
N ALA A 617 29.43 -34.53 4.07
CA ALA A 617 28.63 -33.52 3.41
C ALA A 617 28.16 -33.94 2.02
N PHE A 618 28.83 -34.91 1.39
CA PHE A 618 28.56 -35.34 0.01
C PHE A 618 27.90 -36.72 -0.06
N ASN A 619 27.88 -37.43 1.06
CA ASN A 619 27.32 -38.78 1.18
C ASN A 619 25.85 -38.76 1.56
#